data_AF-A0AA40SQ02-F1
#
_entry.id   AF-A0AA40SQ02-F1
#
_cell.length_a   1.000
_cell.length_b   1.000
_cell.length_c   1.000
_cell.angle_alpha   90.00
_cell.angle_beta   90.00
_cell.angle_gamma   90.00
#
_symmetry.space_group_name_H-M   'P 1'
#
loop_
_entity.id
_entity.type
_entity.pdbx_description
1 polymer ?
#
loop_
_entity_poly.entity_id
_entity_poly.type
_entity_poly.pdbx_seq_one_letter_code
_entity_poly.pdbx_strand_id
1 'polypeptide(L)'
;MRRRMAPLATVVLLAALLAGCAAPTGSGSSALATYPRPEAGMDALLEGTLIISDRCVWVRSQGMRNVPVFPEGDAEVRDGVLIWRGTEYADGDSISLGGGYLPDGGTIPAGCGLEPDALFFVSPY
;
A
#
# COMPACT_ATOMS: atom_id res chain seq x y z
N MET A 1 11.65 -20.73 72.75
CA MET A 1 10.43 -19.91 72.83
C MET A 1 10.78 -18.43 72.60
N ARG A 2 10.32 -17.83 71.49
CA ARG A 2 9.91 -16.41 71.36
C ARG A 2 9.39 -16.17 69.95
N ARG A 3 8.06 -16.16 69.82
CA ARG A 3 7.27 -15.67 68.68
C ARG A 3 7.39 -14.15 68.60
N ARG A 4 7.54 -13.56 67.40
CA ARG A 4 6.90 -12.28 66.92
C ARG A 4 7.01 -12.27 65.39
N MET A 5 5.92 -12.55 64.67
CA MET A 5 4.99 -11.59 64.04
C MET A 5 5.58 -10.90 62.80
N ALA A 6 5.03 -11.26 61.64
CA ALA A 6 5.22 -10.66 60.33
C ALA A 6 4.60 -9.26 60.23
N PRO A 7 4.98 -8.48 59.20
CA PRO A 7 4.04 -7.68 58.45
C PRO A 7 3.93 -8.18 57.01
N LEU A 8 2.70 -8.54 56.65
CA LEU A 8 2.17 -8.52 55.29
C LEU A 8 2.25 -7.10 54.68
N ALA A 9 2.08 -7.05 53.36
CA ALA A 9 1.59 -5.93 52.57
C ALA A 9 2.63 -5.07 51.85
N THR A 10 3.17 -5.61 50.76
CA THR A 10 3.60 -4.90 49.54
C THR A 10 4.03 -6.02 48.59
N VAL A 11 3.36 -6.35 47.49
CA VAL A 11 3.34 -5.60 46.23
C VAL A 11 2.21 -6.23 45.37
N VAL A 12 1.07 -5.54 45.24
CA VAL A 12 -0.05 -5.91 44.34
C VAL A 12 -0.04 -5.01 43.09
N LEU A 13 1.13 -4.74 42.52
CA LEU A 13 1.28 -3.75 41.44
C LEU A 13 1.94 -4.31 40.17
N LEU A 14 1.58 -5.53 39.76
CA LEU A 14 2.17 -6.18 38.57
C LEU A 14 1.16 -6.72 37.54
N ALA A 15 -0.04 -6.14 37.46
CA ALA A 15 -1.08 -6.59 36.50
C ALA A 15 -1.54 -5.54 35.48
N ALA A 16 -0.99 -4.32 35.48
CA ALA A 16 -1.49 -3.21 34.65
C ALA A 16 -0.71 -2.93 33.35
N LEU A 17 0.25 -3.76 32.96
CA LEU A 17 1.15 -3.49 31.81
C LEU A 17 0.78 -4.20 30.49
N LEU A 18 -0.35 -4.92 30.43
CA LEU A 18 -0.78 -5.66 29.22
C LEU A 18 -1.84 -4.93 28.37
N ALA A 19 -2.12 -3.66 28.63
CA ALA A 19 -3.01 -2.83 27.79
C ALA A 19 -2.25 -2.02 26.72
N GLY A 20 -1.06 -2.47 26.33
CA GLY A 20 -0.23 -1.82 25.30
C GLY A 20 -0.23 -2.62 24.00
N CYS A 21 -0.53 -1.94 22.90
CA CYS A 21 -0.51 -2.40 21.50
C CYS A 21 -1.83 -2.91 20.89
N ALA A 22 -2.95 -2.23 21.17
CA ALA A 22 -3.90 -1.98 20.08
C ALA A 22 -3.35 -0.81 19.26
N ALA A 23 -2.44 -1.10 18.32
CA ALA A 23 -2.09 -0.12 17.31
C ALA A 23 -3.37 0.19 16.53
N PRO A 24 -3.71 1.46 16.29
CA PRO A 24 -4.79 1.76 15.36
C PRO A 24 -4.39 1.13 14.03
N THR A 25 -5.18 0.16 13.56
CA THR A 25 -5.26 -0.22 12.16
C THR A 25 -5.78 1.01 11.44
N GLY A 26 -4.87 1.97 11.23
CA GLY A 26 -5.14 3.17 10.49
C GLY A 26 -5.65 2.71 9.14
N SER A 27 -6.86 3.14 8.80
CA SER A 27 -7.39 3.17 7.45
C SER A 27 -6.37 3.92 6.60
N GLY A 28 -5.36 3.18 6.12
CA GLY A 28 -4.23 3.72 5.40
C GLY A 28 -4.78 4.32 4.13
N SER A 29 -4.50 5.61 3.92
CA SER A 29 -4.58 6.20 2.60
C SER A 29 -3.79 5.27 1.68
N SER A 30 -4.51 4.50 0.85
CA SER A 30 -3.93 3.45 0.04
C SER A 30 -2.84 4.05 -0.83
N ALA A 31 -1.63 3.50 -0.79
CA ALA A 31 -0.53 3.88 -1.69
C ALA A 31 -0.86 3.62 -3.17
N LEU A 32 -1.96 2.91 -3.44
CA LEU A 32 -2.44 2.61 -4.78
C LEU A 32 -3.22 3.80 -5.36
N ALA A 33 -2.84 4.22 -6.57
CA ALA A 33 -3.67 5.10 -7.40
C ALA A 33 -4.77 4.29 -8.08
N THR A 34 -6.00 4.80 -8.06
CA THR A 34 -7.16 4.08 -8.62
C THR A 34 -8.00 4.97 -9.53
N TYR A 35 -8.80 4.36 -10.40
CA TYR A 35 -9.78 5.07 -11.23
C TYR A 35 -11.04 4.23 -11.47
N PRO A 36 -12.19 4.87 -11.78
CA PRO A 36 -13.41 4.16 -12.14
C PRO A 36 -13.16 3.22 -13.31
N ARG A 37 -13.72 2.02 -13.25
CA ARG A 37 -13.53 1.02 -14.30
C ARG A 37 -13.96 1.57 -15.67
N PRO A 38 -13.08 1.54 -16.69
CA PRO A 38 -13.40 2.03 -18.01
C PRO A 38 -14.25 1.02 -18.79
N GLU A 39 -14.98 1.50 -19.79
CA GLU A 39 -15.78 0.66 -20.69
C GLU A 39 -14.98 0.12 -21.89
N ALA A 40 -13.76 0.62 -22.09
CA ALA A 40 -12.87 0.24 -23.19
C ALA A 40 -11.44 -0.03 -22.69
N GLY A 41 -10.75 -0.95 -23.36
CA GLY A 41 -9.34 -1.25 -23.13
C GLY A 41 -8.42 -0.23 -23.79
N MET A 42 -7.17 -0.21 -23.32
CA MET A 42 -6.08 0.54 -23.93
C MET A 42 -4.91 -0.43 -24.16
N ASP A 43 -4.22 -0.28 -25.29
CA ASP A 43 -3.25 -1.27 -25.79
C ASP A 43 -1.78 -0.81 -25.67
N ALA A 44 -1.50 0.20 -24.84
CA ALA A 44 -0.11 0.55 -24.52
C ALA A 44 0.45 -0.40 -23.46
N LEU A 45 1.78 -0.53 -23.44
CA LEU A 45 2.48 -1.45 -22.56
C LEU A 45 3.45 -0.69 -21.65
N LEU A 46 3.31 -0.87 -20.34
CA LEU A 46 4.24 -0.40 -19.32
C LEU A 46 4.96 -1.61 -18.71
N GLU A 47 6.26 -1.70 -18.98
CA GLU A 47 7.13 -2.74 -18.42
C GLU A 47 8.27 -2.12 -17.64
N GLY A 48 8.54 -2.66 -16.46
CA GLY A 48 9.65 -2.18 -15.64
C GLY A 48 9.72 -2.82 -14.27
N THR A 49 10.43 -2.14 -13.37
CA THR A 49 10.60 -2.57 -11.99
C THR A 49 9.57 -1.89 -11.10
N LEU A 50 8.79 -2.68 -10.39
CA LEU A 50 7.85 -2.21 -9.39
C LEU A 50 8.60 -1.63 -8.19
N ILE A 51 8.15 -0.49 -7.71
CA ILE A 51 8.62 0.09 -6.46
C ILE A 51 7.41 0.45 -5.61
N ILE A 52 7.42 0.00 -4.36
CA ILE A 52 6.32 0.16 -3.42
C ILE A 52 6.82 1.00 -2.26
N SER A 53 6.11 2.07 -1.94
CA SER A 53 6.34 2.87 -0.75
C SER A 53 5.05 2.98 0.08
N ASP A 54 5.18 3.51 1.28
CA ASP A 54 4.06 3.87 2.15
C ASP A 54 3.12 4.91 1.54
N ARG A 55 3.56 5.64 0.52
CA ARG A 55 2.83 6.77 -0.07
C ARG A 55 2.42 6.61 -1.52
N CYS A 56 3.03 5.69 -2.25
CA CYS A 56 2.74 5.46 -3.67
C CYS A 56 3.32 4.13 -4.17
N VAL A 57 2.68 3.59 -5.21
CA VAL A 57 3.23 2.56 -6.09
C VAL A 57 3.67 3.21 -7.41
N TRP A 58 4.87 2.92 -7.89
CA TRP A 58 5.34 3.35 -9.21
C TRP A 58 6.14 2.26 -9.91
N VAL A 59 6.12 2.26 -11.24
CA VAL A 59 6.93 1.40 -12.10
C VAL A 59 8.05 2.24 -12.69
N ARG A 60 9.29 1.83 -12.43
CA ARG A 60 10.46 2.43 -13.05
C ARG A 60 10.72 1.75 -14.39
N SER A 61 10.61 2.52 -15.47
CA SER A 61 10.85 2.06 -16.84
C SER A 61 11.67 3.10 -17.59
N GLN A 62 12.74 2.65 -18.26
CA GLN A 62 13.62 3.52 -19.07
C GLN A 62 14.14 4.78 -18.33
N GLY A 63 14.40 4.65 -17.02
CA GLY A 63 14.86 5.75 -16.17
C GLY A 63 13.76 6.70 -15.68
N MET A 64 12.52 6.52 -16.13
CA MET A 64 11.34 7.30 -15.72
C MET A 64 10.54 6.56 -14.64
N ARG A 65 9.81 7.31 -13.81
CA ARG A 65 8.85 6.76 -12.84
C ARG A 65 7.46 6.97 -13.41
N ASN A 66 6.71 5.88 -13.55
CA ASN A 66 5.32 5.91 -14.00
C ASN A 66 4.43 5.47 -12.82
N VAL A 67 3.35 6.19 -12.56
CA VAL A 67 2.38 5.82 -11.53
C VAL A 67 1.29 4.98 -12.21
N PRO A 68 1.24 3.65 -11.97
CA PRO A 68 0.12 2.84 -12.44
C PRO A 68 -1.14 3.23 -11.68
N VAL A 69 -2.18 3.60 -12.42
CA VAL A 69 -3.51 3.92 -11.91
C VAL A 69 -4.41 2.73 -12.22
N PHE A 70 -4.80 1.98 -11.20
CA PHE A 70 -5.49 0.71 -11.36
C PHE A 70 -7.03 0.87 -11.37
N PRO A 71 -7.76 0.05 -12.13
CA PRO A 71 -9.21 0.01 -12.02
C PRO A 71 -9.61 -0.35 -10.60
N GLU A 72 -10.63 0.35 -10.07
CA GLU A 72 -11.15 0.06 -8.74
C GLU A 72 -11.53 -1.42 -8.59
N GLY A 73 -11.01 -2.04 -7.52
CA GLY A 73 -11.26 -3.43 -7.15
C GLY A 73 -10.34 -4.48 -7.77
N ASP A 74 -9.47 -4.13 -8.72
CA ASP A 74 -8.60 -5.11 -9.41
C ASP A 74 -7.18 -5.19 -8.80
N ALA A 75 -6.78 -4.18 -8.03
CA ALA A 75 -5.53 -4.15 -7.28
C ALA A 75 -5.73 -3.71 -5.82
N GLU A 76 -4.85 -4.18 -4.96
CA GLU A 76 -4.68 -3.70 -3.60
C GLU A 76 -3.20 -3.76 -3.20
N VAL A 77 -2.78 -2.89 -2.26
CA VAL A 77 -1.49 -3.04 -1.58
C VAL A 77 -1.75 -3.59 -0.19
N ARG A 78 -1.15 -4.73 0.15
CA ARG A 78 -1.23 -5.35 1.47
C ARG A 78 0.18 -5.67 1.96
N ASP A 79 0.51 -5.19 3.15
CA ASP A 79 1.80 -5.46 3.82
C ASP A 79 3.04 -5.18 2.93
N GLY A 80 2.96 -4.14 2.09
CA GLY A 80 4.05 -3.76 1.18
C GLY A 80 4.15 -4.60 -0.10
N VAL A 81 3.15 -5.44 -0.38
CA VAL A 81 3.01 -6.26 -1.58
C VAL A 81 1.85 -5.74 -2.42
N LEU A 82 2.07 -5.55 -3.72
CA LEU A 82 1.00 -5.26 -4.67
C LEU A 82 0.33 -6.57 -5.07
N ILE A 83 -0.97 -6.68 -4.84
CA ILE A 83 -1.80 -7.76 -5.35
C ILE A 83 -2.51 -7.22 -6.58
N TRP A 84 -2.14 -7.71 -7.77
CA TRP A 84 -2.77 -7.36 -9.04
C TRP A 84 -3.41 -8.59 -9.66
N ARG A 85 -4.75 -8.59 -9.79
CA ARG A 85 -5.53 -9.72 -10.32
C ARG A 85 -5.18 -11.07 -9.68
N GLY A 86 -4.94 -11.04 -8.36
CA GLY A 86 -4.59 -12.22 -7.56
C GLY A 86 -3.13 -12.67 -7.67
N THR A 87 -2.28 -11.95 -8.40
CA THR A 87 -0.83 -12.17 -8.43
C THR A 87 -0.14 -11.18 -7.49
N GLU A 88 0.76 -11.69 -6.66
CA GLU A 88 1.56 -10.88 -5.74
C GLU A 88 2.84 -10.38 -6.42
N TYR A 89 3.16 -9.11 -6.21
CA TYR A 89 4.38 -8.45 -6.66
C TYR A 89 5.00 -7.70 -5.48
N ALA A 90 6.24 -8.03 -5.15
CA ALA A 90 7.02 -7.36 -4.13
C ALA A 90 7.76 -6.14 -4.71
N ASP A 91 8.26 -5.28 -3.80
CA ASP A 91 9.18 -4.21 -4.17
C ASP A 91 10.42 -4.79 -4.88
N GLY A 92 10.77 -4.20 -6.04
CA GLY A 92 11.87 -4.66 -6.88
C GLY A 92 11.50 -5.72 -7.93
N ASP A 93 10.29 -6.27 -7.90
CA ASP A 93 9.84 -7.23 -8.91
C ASP A 93 9.70 -6.59 -10.29
N SER A 94 9.84 -7.41 -11.33
CA SER A 94 9.48 -7.02 -12.69
C SER A 94 7.97 -7.13 -12.88
N ILE A 95 7.36 -6.14 -13.50
CA ILE A 95 5.92 -6.11 -13.79
C ILE A 95 5.66 -5.61 -15.21
N SER A 96 4.61 -6.14 -15.83
CA SER A 96 4.14 -5.78 -17.16
C SER A 96 2.64 -5.46 -17.07
N LEU A 97 2.26 -4.24 -17.46
CA LEU A 97 0.90 -3.71 -17.35
C LEU A 97 0.45 -3.19 -18.72
N GLY A 98 -0.67 -3.72 -19.21
CA GLY A 98 -1.40 -3.14 -20.34
C GLY A 98 -2.18 -1.91 -19.89
N GLY A 99 -2.37 -0.92 -20.76
CA GLY A 99 -3.04 0.32 -20.38
C GLY A 99 -2.79 1.49 -21.33
N GLY A 100 -2.81 2.71 -20.81
CA GLY A 100 -2.59 3.94 -21.58
C GLY A 100 -2.43 5.17 -20.72
N TYR A 101 -1.97 6.27 -21.34
CA TYR A 101 -1.82 7.57 -20.68
C TYR A 101 -3.07 8.41 -20.93
N LEU A 102 -3.72 8.86 -19.86
CA LEU A 102 -4.90 9.73 -19.92
C LEU A 102 -4.59 11.06 -19.20
N PRO A 103 -5.18 12.18 -19.64
CA PRO A 103 -4.90 13.50 -19.07
C PRO A 103 -5.34 13.62 -17.60
N ASP A 104 -6.41 12.93 -17.20
CA ASP A 104 -6.92 12.84 -15.84
C ASP A 104 -7.93 11.67 -15.70
N GLY A 105 -8.49 11.49 -14.51
CA GLY A 105 -9.60 10.55 -14.28
C GLY A 105 -9.46 9.62 -13.08
N GLY A 106 -8.38 9.72 -12.30
CA GLY A 106 -8.10 8.86 -11.15
C GLY A 106 -7.98 9.58 -9.82
N THR A 107 -8.13 8.82 -8.73
CA THR A 107 -7.74 9.22 -7.38
C THR A 107 -6.27 8.88 -7.18
N ILE A 108 -5.42 9.90 -7.10
CA ILE A 108 -3.98 9.73 -6.93
C ILE A 108 -3.57 10.10 -5.50
N PRO A 109 -2.85 9.22 -4.77
CA PRO A 109 -2.32 9.55 -3.45
C PRO A 109 -1.39 10.76 -3.49
N ALA A 110 -1.52 11.66 -2.50
CA ALA A 110 -0.78 12.92 -2.45
C ALA A 110 0.76 12.74 -2.46
N GLY A 111 1.25 11.58 -2.03
CA GLY A 111 2.68 11.29 -2.00
C GLY A 111 3.26 10.67 -3.28
N CYS A 112 2.46 10.51 -4.33
CA CYS A 112 2.95 10.01 -5.61
C CYS A 112 3.84 11.00 -6.38
N GLY A 113 3.76 12.30 -6.07
CA GLY A 113 4.58 13.33 -6.74
C GLY A 113 4.21 13.44 -8.23
N LEU A 114 3.21 14.25 -8.53
CA LEU A 114 2.61 14.31 -9.87
C LEU A 114 3.48 15.14 -10.82
N GLU A 115 4.12 14.49 -11.79
CA GLU A 115 4.11 15.03 -13.15
C GLU A 115 2.95 14.34 -13.87
N PRO A 116 1.94 15.07 -14.38
CA PRO A 116 0.71 14.47 -14.93
C PRO A 116 0.99 13.52 -16.10
N ASP A 117 2.07 13.73 -16.85
CA ASP A 117 2.50 12.88 -17.97
C ASP A 117 3.08 11.51 -17.51
N ALA A 118 3.15 11.25 -16.20
CA ALA A 118 3.62 9.99 -15.63
C ALA A 118 2.49 9.03 -15.20
N LEU A 119 1.22 9.38 -15.40
CA LEU A 119 0.08 8.54 -15.01
C LEU A 119 -0.24 7.51 -16.09
N PHE A 120 -0.09 6.24 -15.76
CA PHE A 120 -0.41 5.12 -16.65
C PHE A 120 -1.66 4.39 -16.15
N PHE A 121 -2.79 4.57 -16.84
CA PHE A 121 -4.05 3.93 -16.49
C PHE A 121 -4.04 2.49 -16.97
N VAL A 122 -4.13 1.55 -16.04
CA VAL A 122 -3.98 0.12 -16.28
C VAL A 122 -5.28 -0.45 -16.84
N SER A 123 -5.23 -1.11 -18.00
CA SER A 123 -6.41 -1.76 -18.60
C SER A 123 -6.91 -2.91 -17.70
N PRO A 124 -8.22 -3.00 -17.43
CA PRO A 124 -8.80 -4.19 -16.78
C PRO A 124 -8.95 -5.39 -17.72
N TYR A 125 -8.79 -5.20 -19.04
CA TYR A 125 -9.03 -6.18 -20.10
C TYR A 125 -7.72 -6.73 -20.64
#